data_AF-A0A8B6F8G8-F1
#
_entry.id   AF-A0A8B6F8G8-F1
#
_cell.length_a   1.000
_cell.length_b   1.000
_cell.length_c   1.000
_cell.angle_alpha   90.00
_cell.angle_beta   90.00
_cell.angle_gamma   90.00
#
_symmetry.space_group_name_H-M   'P 1'
#
loop_
_entity.id
_entity.type
_entity.pdbx_description
1 polymer ?
#
loop_
_entity_poly.entity_id
_entity_poly.type
_entity_poly.pdbx_seq_one_letter_code
_entity_poly.pdbx_strand_id
1 'polypeptide(L)'
;MIKKEDFGLAVEKVCKILDWTKGGKEYSEAEETLNLIWEGLKKYADENQDDKVSEDEWLKMWTESVKDIKSGKEFPEWQKKFVDFMFKVNDKSGDNEIDENEFSTVYQAYGISKDNCSTAFKKISSGKNITKPEFEALWKEYFVSNDRASKGNYLFGVPDFI
;
A
#
# COMPACT_ATOMS: atom_id res chain seq x y z
N MET A 1 3.95 -5.66 15.95
CA MET A 1 3.25 -6.84 15.42
C MET A 1 1.94 -6.38 14.83
N ILE A 2 1.54 -6.94 13.71
CA ILE A 2 0.31 -6.60 12.99
C ILE A 2 -0.81 -7.50 13.52
N LYS A 3 -1.97 -6.92 13.80
CA LYS A 3 -3.17 -7.60 14.29
C LYS A 3 -4.41 -7.12 13.55
N LYS A 4 -5.54 -7.81 13.75
CA LYS A 4 -6.83 -7.43 13.16
C LYS A 4 -7.23 -6.00 13.52
N GLU A 5 -6.95 -5.55 14.74
CA GLU A 5 -7.30 -4.21 15.21
C GLU A 5 -6.59 -3.11 14.41
N ASP A 6 -5.38 -3.37 13.91
CA ASP A 6 -4.62 -2.40 13.11
C ASP A 6 -5.32 -2.10 11.78
N PHE A 7 -5.98 -3.10 11.19
CA PHE A 7 -6.79 -2.93 9.98
C PHE A 7 -8.07 -2.13 10.25
N GLY A 8 -8.68 -2.29 11.43
CA GLY A 8 -9.80 -1.45 11.87
C GLY A 8 -9.39 0.01 11.98
N LEU A 9 -8.23 0.29 12.60
CA LEU A 9 -7.67 1.64 12.67
C LEU A 9 -7.34 2.21 11.28
N ALA A 10 -6.89 1.37 10.34
CA ALA A 10 -6.64 1.76 8.96
C ALA A 10 -7.93 2.17 8.23
N VAL A 11 -9.04 1.41 8.41
CA VAL A 11 -10.37 1.79 7.87
C VAL A 11 -10.77 3.18 8.37
N GLU A 12 -10.68 3.42 9.69
CA GLU A 12 -11.07 4.71 10.28
C GLU A 12 -10.23 5.86 9.73
N LYS A 13 -8.92 5.63 9.56
CA LYS A 13 -8.01 6.62 8.99
C LYS A 13 -8.31 6.90 7.51
N VAL A 14 -8.54 5.88 6.69
CA VAL A 14 -8.89 6.03 5.28
C VAL A 14 -10.22 6.78 5.13
N CYS A 15 -11.22 6.43 5.93
CA CYS A 15 -12.51 7.12 5.90
C CYS A 15 -12.36 8.61 6.23
N LYS A 16 -11.48 8.95 7.17
CA LYS A 16 -11.16 10.35 7.49
C LYS A 16 -10.44 11.07 6.35
N ILE A 17 -9.57 10.40 5.60
CA ILE A 17 -8.84 11.00 4.45
C ILE A 17 -9.79 11.27 3.27
N LEU A 18 -10.73 10.34 3.04
CA LEU A 18 -11.62 10.35 1.88
C LEU A 18 -12.98 10.98 2.16
N ASP A 19 -13.18 11.50 3.37
CA ASP A 19 -14.45 12.08 3.83
C ASP A 19 -15.62 11.08 3.74
N TRP A 20 -15.33 9.78 3.90
CA TRP A 20 -16.34 8.73 3.89
C TRP A 20 -17.10 8.68 5.22
N THR A 21 -18.41 8.48 5.12
CA THR A 21 -19.27 8.40 6.31
C THR A 21 -19.13 7.04 6.99
N LYS A 22 -18.91 7.03 8.31
CA LYS A 22 -18.89 5.79 9.11
C LYS A 22 -20.24 5.06 9.00
N GLY A 23 -20.20 3.78 8.65
CA GLY A 23 -21.40 2.98 8.37
C GLY A 23 -22.05 3.23 6.99
N GLY A 24 -21.44 4.08 6.16
CA GLY A 24 -21.80 4.22 4.75
C GLY A 24 -21.30 3.04 3.90
N LYS A 25 -21.68 3.02 2.62
CA LYS A 25 -21.32 1.95 1.69
C LYS A 25 -19.80 1.81 1.53
N GLU A 26 -19.09 2.92 1.36
CA GLU A 26 -17.64 2.96 1.17
C GLU A 26 -16.89 2.48 2.41
N TYR A 27 -17.40 2.80 3.60
CA TYR A 27 -16.87 2.30 4.87
C TYR A 27 -16.97 0.77 4.93
N SER A 28 -18.16 0.21 4.64
CA SER A 28 -18.37 -1.24 4.67
C SER A 28 -17.52 -1.96 3.62
N GLU A 29 -17.41 -1.42 2.40
CA GLU A 29 -16.54 -1.98 1.37
C GLU A 29 -15.05 -1.97 1.80
N ALA A 30 -14.59 -0.90 2.45
CA ALA A 30 -13.22 -0.80 2.94
C ALA A 30 -12.95 -1.79 4.08
N GLU A 31 -13.90 -1.93 5.01
CA GLU A 31 -13.83 -2.89 6.12
C GLU A 31 -13.80 -4.34 5.61
N GLU A 32 -14.68 -4.70 4.68
CA GLU A 32 -14.68 -6.01 4.03
C GLU A 32 -13.36 -6.28 3.29
N THR A 33 -12.87 -5.30 2.52
CA THR A 33 -11.62 -5.44 1.77
C THR A 33 -10.42 -5.65 2.69
N LEU A 34 -10.29 -4.83 3.74
CA LEU A 34 -9.19 -4.93 4.69
C LEU A 34 -9.27 -6.19 5.55
N ASN A 35 -10.48 -6.69 5.86
CA ASN A 35 -10.64 -8.02 6.48
C ASN A 35 -10.14 -9.15 5.57
N LEU A 36 -10.47 -9.13 4.27
CA LEU A 36 -9.97 -10.12 3.32
C LEU A 36 -8.44 -10.07 3.17
N ILE A 37 -7.87 -8.87 3.21
CA ILE A 37 -6.42 -8.67 3.22
C ILE A 37 -5.81 -9.27 4.49
N TRP A 38 -6.39 -9.02 5.66
CA TRP A 38 -5.92 -9.56 6.94
C TRP A 38 -5.94 -11.09 6.97
N GLU A 39 -7.07 -11.71 6.61
CA GLU A 39 -7.16 -13.18 6.59
C GLU A 39 -6.18 -13.79 5.58
N GLY A 40 -5.98 -13.12 4.46
CA GLY A 40 -4.99 -13.50 3.47
C GLY A 40 -3.55 -13.36 3.99
N LEU A 41 -3.21 -12.24 4.64
CA LEU A 41 -1.89 -12.02 5.24
C LEU A 41 -1.59 -13.09 6.30
N LYS A 42 -2.51 -13.30 7.25
CA LYS A 42 -2.36 -14.33 8.28
C LYS A 42 -2.06 -15.70 7.68
N LYS A 43 -2.83 -16.13 6.68
CA LYS A 43 -2.62 -17.43 6.04
C LYS A 43 -1.20 -17.61 5.48
N TYR A 44 -0.53 -16.51 5.11
CA TYR A 44 0.83 -16.53 4.53
C TYR A 44 1.94 -16.29 5.55
N ALA A 45 1.67 -15.57 6.65
CA ALA A 45 2.71 -15.10 7.57
C ALA A 45 2.54 -15.57 9.02
N ASP A 46 1.34 -15.84 9.50
CA ASP A 46 1.07 -16.26 10.89
C ASP A 46 1.43 -17.74 11.06
N GLU A 47 2.69 -18.02 11.39
CA GLU A 47 3.24 -19.38 11.44
C GLU A 47 2.86 -20.10 12.73
N ASN A 48 2.79 -19.34 13.82
CA ASN A 48 2.46 -19.87 15.14
C ASN A 48 0.94 -19.89 15.43
N GLN A 49 0.12 -19.34 14.52
CA GLN A 49 -1.34 -19.28 14.58
C GLN A 49 -1.84 -18.54 15.82
N ASP A 50 -1.17 -17.45 16.21
CA ASP A 50 -1.52 -16.65 17.39
C ASP A 50 -2.41 -15.43 17.08
N ASP A 51 -2.94 -15.37 15.84
CA ASP A 51 -3.74 -14.28 15.29
C ASP A 51 -2.98 -12.95 15.18
N LYS A 52 -1.65 -13.01 15.05
CA LYS A 52 -0.78 -11.85 14.90
C LYS A 52 0.32 -12.19 13.91
N VAL A 53 0.88 -11.14 13.31
CA VAL A 53 2.08 -11.27 12.48
C VAL A 53 3.19 -10.48 13.14
N SER A 54 4.17 -11.23 13.66
CA SER A 54 5.41 -10.66 14.19
C SER A 54 6.29 -10.10 13.08
N GLU A 55 7.33 -9.34 13.46
CA GLU A 55 8.30 -8.82 12.50
C GLU A 55 9.09 -9.95 11.82
N ASP A 56 9.48 -10.98 12.57
CA ASP A 56 10.19 -12.14 12.03
C ASP A 56 9.35 -12.92 11.00
N GLU A 57 8.08 -13.14 11.30
CA GLU A 57 7.11 -13.75 10.39
C GLU A 57 6.91 -12.92 9.12
N TRP A 58 6.75 -11.61 9.27
CA TRP A 58 6.65 -10.67 8.16
C TRP A 58 7.90 -10.71 7.27
N LEU A 59 9.09 -10.66 7.85
CA LEU A 59 10.37 -10.72 7.14
C LEU A 59 10.56 -12.05 6.43
N LYS A 60 10.18 -13.17 7.06
CA LYS A 60 10.24 -14.50 6.46
C LYS A 60 9.31 -14.61 5.26
N MET A 61 8.04 -14.23 5.41
CA MET A 61 7.06 -14.18 4.31
C MET A 61 7.57 -13.34 3.14
N TRP A 62 8.11 -12.15 3.40
CA TRP A 62 8.64 -11.28 2.34
C TRP A 62 9.89 -11.86 1.67
N THR A 63 10.78 -12.50 2.43
CA THR A 63 11.97 -13.16 1.88
C THR A 63 11.59 -14.25 0.87
N GLU A 64 10.55 -15.03 1.17
CA GLU A 64 10.03 -16.07 0.27
C GLU A 64 9.29 -15.45 -0.92
N SER A 65 8.42 -14.46 -0.67
CA SER A 65 7.65 -13.76 -1.70
C SER A 65 8.55 -13.08 -2.74
N VAL A 66 9.62 -12.41 -2.32
CA VAL A 66 10.58 -11.76 -3.22
C VAL A 66 11.27 -12.77 -4.13
N LYS A 67 11.65 -13.95 -3.62
CA LYS A 67 12.24 -15.03 -4.43
C LYS A 67 11.24 -15.53 -5.48
N ASP A 68 10.01 -15.77 -5.05
CA ASP A 68 8.92 -16.23 -5.91
C ASP A 68 8.63 -15.22 -7.04
N ILE A 69 8.52 -13.93 -6.72
CA ILE A 69 8.24 -12.89 -7.70
C ILE A 69 9.40 -12.70 -8.68
N LYS A 70 10.65 -12.78 -8.20
CA LYS A 70 11.85 -12.75 -9.07
C LYS A 70 11.92 -13.99 -9.98
N SER A 71 11.33 -15.11 -9.59
CA SER A 71 11.20 -16.31 -10.43
C SER A 71 10.04 -16.25 -11.44
N GLY A 72 9.28 -15.16 -11.46
CA GLY A 72 8.16 -14.95 -12.40
C GLY A 72 6.79 -15.29 -11.84
N LYS A 73 6.66 -15.63 -10.55
CA LYS A 73 5.35 -15.75 -9.89
C LYS A 73 4.75 -14.37 -9.64
N GLU A 74 3.44 -14.34 -9.44
CA GLU A 74 2.71 -13.13 -9.07
C GLU A 74 2.70 -12.93 -7.55
N PHE A 75 2.33 -11.73 -7.12
CA PHE A 75 2.03 -11.48 -5.71
C PHE A 75 0.88 -12.39 -5.22
N PRO A 76 0.88 -12.77 -3.93
CA PRO A 76 -0.26 -13.45 -3.35
C PRO A 76 -1.53 -12.58 -3.44
N GLU A 77 -2.69 -13.21 -3.51
CA GLU A 77 -3.97 -12.54 -3.73
C GLU A 77 -4.28 -11.43 -2.69
N TRP A 78 -3.87 -11.61 -1.44
CA TRP A 78 -4.06 -10.57 -0.41
C TRP A 78 -3.30 -9.29 -0.75
N GLN A 79 -2.13 -9.41 -1.38
CA GLN A 79 -1.32 -8.28 -1.78
C GLN A 79 -1.85 -7.64 -3.07
N LYS A 80 -2.39 -8.43 -4.00
CA LYS A 80 -3.12 -7.86 -5.15
C LYS A 80 -4.32 -7.01 -4.69
N LYS A 81 -5.07 -7.51 -3.70
CA LYS A 81 -6.18 -6.74 -3.10
C LYS A 81 -5.68 -5.49 -2.38
N PHE A 82 -4.52 -5.56 -1.73
CA PHE A 82 -3.99 -4.41 -1.01
C PHE A 82 -3.45 -3.33 -1.95
N VAL A 83 -2.79 -3.68 -3.07
CA VAL A 83 -2.42 -2.68 -4.09
C VAL A 83 -3.65 -2.03 -4.73
N ASP A 84 -4.69 -2.81 -5.03
CA ASP A 84 -5.96 -2.29 -5.55
C ASP A 84 -6.63 -1.32 -4.57
N PHE A 85 -6.66 -1.70 -3.29
CA PHE A 85 -7.20 -0.87 -2.23
C PHE A 85 -6.41 0.44 -2.10
N MET A 86 -5.09 0.38 -2.06
CA MET A 86 -4.24 1.56 -1.95
C MET A 86 -4.34 2.47 -3.17
N PHE A 87 -4.52 1.92 -4.37
CA PHE A 87 -4.82 2.72 -5.56
C PHE A 87 -6.13 3.48 -5.40
N LYS A 88 -7.23 2.79 -5.04
CA LYS A 88 -8.55 3.42 -4.78
C LYS A 88 -8.49 4.48 -3.67
N VAL A 89 -7.63 4.30 -2.68
CA VAL A 89 -7.44 5.29 -1.61
C VAL A 89 -6.73 6.55 -2.11
N ASN A 90 -5.87 6.44 -3.11
CA ASN A 90 -5.23 7.61 -3.71
C ASN A 90 -6.15 8.29 -4.74
N ASP A 91 -6.77 7.53 -5.64
CA ASP A 91 -7.69 8.01 -6.69
C ASP A 91 -9.03 8.47 -6.07
N LYS A 92 -9.02 9.64 -5.42
CA LYS A 92 -10.19 10.24 -4.78
C LYS A 92 -11.18 10.75 -5.82
N SER A 93 -10.70 11.18 -6.98
CA SER A 93 -11.52 11.72 -8.08
C SER A 93 -12.30 10.62 -8.81
N GLY A 94 -11.79 9.39 -8.83
CA GLY A 94 -12.35 8.24 -9.54
C GLY A 94 -12.08 8.26 -11.05
N ASP A 95 -11.05 8.97 -11.49
CA ASP A 95 -10.69 9.10 -12.92
C ASP A 95 -9.74 8.00 -13.42
N ASN A 96 -9.35 7.06 -12.53
CA ASN A 96 -8.38 5.99 -12.74
C ASN A 96 -6.93 6.46 -12.91
N GLU A 97 -6.61 7.67 -12.47
CA GLU A 97 -5.26 8.16 -12.33
C GLU A 97 -5.04 8.71 -10.91
N ILE A 98 -3.78 8.86 -10.51
CA ILE A 98 -3.41 9.53 -9.25
C ILE A 98 -2.65 10.79 -9.60
N ASP A 99 -3.20 11.94 -9.21
CA ASP A 99 -2.53 13.23 -9.33
C ASP A 99 -1.65 13.57 -8.10
N GLU A 100 -0.89 14.67 -8.18
CA GLU A 100 0.01 15.10 -7.11
C GLU A 100 -0.73 15.47 -5.82
N ASN A 101 -1.92 16.06 -5.92
CA ASN A 101 -2.71 16.49 -4.77
C ASN A 101 -3.32 15.28 -4.06
N GLU A 102 -3.83 14.32 -4.82
CA GLU A 102 -4.35 13.05 -4.34
C GLU A 102 -3.28 12.26 -3.59
N PHE A 103 -2.13 12.04 -4.23
CA PHE A 103 -0.96 11.42 -3.60
C PHE A 103 -0.58 12.16 -2.32
N SER A 104 -0.40 13.48 -2.41
CA SER A 104 0.04 14.28 -1.26
C SER A 104 -0.97 14.25 -0.11
N THR A 105 -2.27 14.21 -0.39
CA THR A 105 -3.33 14.17 0.62
C THR A 105 -3.25 12.89 1.45
N VAL A 106 -3.10 11.74 0.79
CA VAL A 106 -2.95 10.45 1.48
C VAL A 106 -1.69 10.43 2.32
N TYR A 107 -0.52 10.69 1.73
CA TYR A 107 0.75 10.50 2.44
C TYR A 107 1.03 11.55 3.52
N GLN A 108 0.49 12.78 3.38
CA GLN A 108 0.53 13.75 4.49
C GLN A 108 -0.27 13.27 5.71
N ALA A 109 -1.38 12.55 5.52
CA ALA A 109 -2.11 11.95 6.63
C ALA A 109 -1.32 10.84 7.33
N TYR A 110 -0.27 10.30 6.68
CA TYR A 110 0.71 9.38 7.27
C TYR A 110 1.97 10.08 7.80
N GLY A 111 1.99 11.41 7.87
CA GLY A 111 3.05 12.19 8.50
C GLY A 111 4.18 12.62 7.56
N ILE A 112 4.04 12.40 6.25
CA ILE A 112 5.03 12.85 5.26
C ILE A 112 4.84 14.34 4.99
N SER A 113 5.92 15.11 4.98
CA SER A 113 5.83 16.55 4.69
C SER A 113 5.39 16.80 3.26
N LYS A 114 4.69 17.92 3.02
CA LYS A 114 4.25 18.32 1.67
C LYS A 114 5.40 18.33 0.66
N ASP A 115 6.56 18.86 1.05
CA ASP A 115 7.74 18.93 0.20
C ASP A 115 8.27 17.53 -0.16
N ASN A 116 8.26 16.60 0.79
CA ASN A 116 8.64 15.21 0.55
C ASN A 116 7.61 14.49 -0.34
N CYS A 117 6.31 14.74 -0.15
CA CYS A 117 5.27 14.21 -1.05
C CYS A 117 5.46 14.69 -2.48
N SER A 118 5.66 15.99 -2.69
CA SER A 118 5.90 16.57 -4.03
C SER A 118 7.17 16.01 -4.68
N THR A 119 8.26 15.90 -3.90
CA THR A 119 9.52 15.31 -4.36
C THR A 119 9.36 13.86 -4.77
N ALA A 120 8.68 13.07 -3.94
CA ALA A 120 8.39 11.66 -4.21
C ALA A 120 7.51 11.49 -5.44
N PHE A 121 6.40 12.23 -5.52
CA PHE A 121 5.47 12.19 -6.65
C PHE A 121 6.17 12.51 -7.97
N LYS A 122 6.92 13.63 -8.01
CA LYS A 122 7.68 14.02 -9.21
C LYS A 122 8.65 12.94 -9.68
N LYS A 123 9.26 12.20 -8.73
CA LYS A 123 10.19 11.12 -9.04
C LYS A 123 9.49 9.91 -9.65
N ILE A 124 8.36 9.48 -9.09
CA ILE A 124 7.64 8.29 -9.54
C ILE A 124 6.82 8.55 -10.80
N SER A 125 6.20 9.71 -10.90
CA SER A 125 5.27 10.05 -12.00
C SER A 125 5.96 10.64 -13.21
N SER A 126 7.21 11.08 -13.06
CA SER A 126 7.95 11.81 -14.11
C SER A 126 7.20 13.05 -14.62
N GLY A 127 6.39 13.68 -13.74
CA GLY A 127 5.63 14.90 -14.04
C GLY A 127 4.27 14.68 -14.71
N LYS A 128 3.71 13.48 -14.63
CA LYS A 128 2.36 13.14 -15.12
C LYS A 128 1.50 12.60 -13.98
N ASN A 129 0.24 12.27 -14.26
CA ASN A 129 -0.56 11.45 -13.36
C ASN A 129 -0.09 9.99 -13.43
N ILE A 130 -0.42 9.19 -12.41
CA ILE A 130 -0.04 7.79 -12.31
C ILE A 130 -1.26 6.92 -12.59
N THR A 131 -1.24 6.15 -13.67
CA THR A 131 -2.29 5.19 -13.97
C THR A 131 -2.19 3.95 -13.07
N LYS A 132 -3.26 3.15 -12.99
CA LYS A 132 -3.25 1.90 -12.23
C LYS A 132 -2.09 0.93 -12.58
N PRO A 133 -1.80 0.63 -13.85
CA PRO A 133 -0.65 -0.22 -14.20
C PRO A 133 0.70 0.35 -13.78
N GLU A 134 0.86 1.68 -13.83
CA GLU A 134 2.08 2.35 -13.36
C GLU A 134 2.21 2.25 -11.84
N PHE A 135 1.10 2.41 -11.09
CA PHE A 135 1.09 2.22 -9.64
C PHE A 135 1.45 0.78 -9.26
N GLU A 136 0.90 -0.22 -9.94
CA GLU A 136 1.25 -1.63 -9.73
C GLU A 136 2.73 -1.92 -10.01
N ALA A 137 3.30 -1.29 -11.05
CA ALA A 137 4.73 -1.42 -11.35
C ALA A 137 5.61 -0.78 -10.26
N LEU A 138 5.27 0.42 -9.80
CA LEU A 138 5.96 1.11 -8.70
C LEU A 138 5.86 0.31 -7.39
N TRP A 139 4.70 -0.28 -7.12
CA TRP A 139 4.45 -1.15 -5.97
C TRP A 139 5.35 -2.38 -6.02
N LYS A 140 5.42 -3.04 -7.19
CA LYS A 140 6.33 -4.18 -7.39
C LYS A 140 7.79 -3.78 -7.17
N GLU A 141 8.22 -2.64 -7.72
CA GLU A 141 9.57 -2.12 -7.51
C GLU A 141 9.86 -1.89 -6.02
N TYR A 142 8.96 -1.23 -5.29
CA TYR A 142 9.13 -0.94 -3.86
C TYR A 142 9.40 -2.20 -3.03
N PHE A 143 8.63 -3.26 -3.26
CA PHE A 143 8.74 -4.48 -2.44
C PHE A 143 9.84 -5.46 -2.89
N VAL A 144 10.32 -5.38 -4.13
CA VAL A 144 11.12 -6.46 -4.74
C VAL A 144 12.48 -5.98 -5.25
N SER A 145 12.61 -4.70 -5.57
CA SER A 145 13.85 -4.15 -6.13
C SER A 145 14.98 -4.11 -5.09
N ASN A 146 16.19 -4.43 -5.55
CA ASN A 146 17.43 -4.19 -4.80
C ASN A 146 18.19 -2.97 -5.37
N ASP A 147 17.65 -2.31 -6.40
CA ASP A 147 18.27 -1.15 -7.01
C ASP A 147 17.82 0.13 -6.30
N ARG A 148 18.78 0.85 -5.72
CA ARG A 148 18.54 2.14 -5.04
C ARG A 148 17.98 3.20 -5.99
N ALA A 149 18.22 3.08 -7.30
CA ALA A 149 17.73 4.03 -8.29
C ALA A 149 16.28 3.76 -8.75
N SER A 150 15.69 2.62 -8.37
CA SER A 150 14.29 2.30 -8.72
C SER A 150 13.34 3.40 -8.26
N LYS A 151 12.40 3.78 -9.12
CA LYS A 151 11.45 4.84 -8.82
C LYS A 151 10.48 4.39 -7.73
N GLY A 152 10.11 3.12 -7.72
CA GLY A 152 9.25 2.53 -6.68
C GLY A 152 9.72 2.79 -5.26
N ASN A 153 11.02 3.00 -5.01
CA ASN A 153 11.55 3.37 -3.69
C ASN A 153 10.95 4.67 -3.12
N TYR A 154 10.33 5.49 -3.97
CA TYR A 154 9.67 6.75 -3.60
C TYR A 154 8.14 6.62 -3.45
N LEU A 155 7.58 5.42 -3.62
CA LEU A 155 6.12 5.21 -3.62
C LEU A 155 5.44 5.67 -2.33
N PHE A 156 6.12 5.52 -1.19
CA PHE A 156 5.63 5.91 0.13
C PHE A 156 6.42 7.10 0.72
N GLY A 157 6.94 7.98 -0.13
CA GLY A 157 7.72 9.16 0.28
C GLY A 157 9.20 9.08 -0.08
N VAL A 158 9.97 10.11 0.26
CA VAL A 158 11.43 10.15 0.02
C VAL A 158 12.12 9.14 0.95
N PRO A 159 12.89 8.18 0.45
CA PRO A 159 13.54 7.19 1.31
C PRO A 159 14.75 7.77 2.06
N ASP A 160 14.96 7.31 3.29
CA ASP A 160 15.98 7.84 4.22
C ASP A 160 17.43 7.43 3.88
N PHE A 161 17.64 6.63 2.84
CA PHE A 161 18.96 6.12 2.44
C PHE A 161 19.57 6.85 1.23
N ILE A 162 18.96 7.96 0.81
CA ILE A 162 19.46 8.85 -0.25
C ILE A 162 20.47 9.84 0.33
#